data_AF-A0A8D8FZK6-F1
#
_entry.id   AF-A0A8D8FZK6-F1
#
_cell.length_a   1.000
_cell.length_b   1.000
_cell.length_c   1.000
_cell.angle_alpha   90.00
_cell.angle_beta   90.00
_cell.angle_gamma   90.00
#
_symmetry.space_group_name_H-M   'P 1'
#
loop_
_entity.id
_entity.type
_entity.pdbx_description
1 polymer ?
#
loop_
_entity_poly.entity_id
_entity_poly.type
_entity_poly.pdbx_seq_one_letter_code
_entity_poly.pdbx_strand_id
1 'polypeptide(L)'
;MSSKESCPVVNIPCNLGKRHGITAAWFTEDKISVTAYSNKLLQSVNNRPPVNAPVKVTHLAPTFILDEPILRSLVSECSNVFLNLQVVKSSSPAASIDYLKISRTYRSAIRACLEKLEDLITNTKPRDLEQYQNYVTIFYSVEYIWHLVEILIVDSNSATAVVPNLLEWVQYHFPTANRMATELLQLGRDVDSNEEYWGVVKGLIIQGQIQVARALLRLHTKSEMVCFEVAEQILQTMPIYSAYGGLSVPKFKSQWQYWSANARSKIDAGILAAEPDLEEIVKLVVGDRQTWTEQCRYATSWFEYFPGYLFYTESTCKYYELGTFANTWLSQCISTGGMNATYKYLDKIILSVMENNLPQVLHNIQNICDNKWFLTHLVDLLYHCGQLTLSTGGTEDQDAEKLFRESLLYDFGTLLMSRNASLWEVGLDYLEFSSTEGLGAREALLARIPIRNEKQALKLISAAKKNNFPAVESEICKVLVKRNLANRLYGNALEWAIRSRDSFYVTAVANIFLEHYCNTGEIMCEDVIANVGAKMFCSPRLIFLVKYYDFRQFYRER
;
A
#
# COMPACT_ATOMS: atom_id res chain seq x y z
N MET A 1 -2.75 -4.81 -14.68
CA MET A 1 -2.00 -3.72 -14.03
C MET A 1 -1.02 -3.16 -15.05
N SER A 2 -1.13 -1.87 -15.39
CA SER A 2 -0.13 -1.16 -16.21
C SER A 2 1.11 -0.92 -15.34
N SER A 3 2.28 -1.37 -15.79
CA SER A 3 3.57 -1.07 -15.16
C SER A 3 3.88 0.42 -15.33
N LYS A 4 4.74 0.99 -14.47
CA LYS A 4 5.33 2.33 -14.68
C LYS A 4 6.12 2.47 -16.00
N GLU A 5 6.28 1.39 -16.77
CA GLU A 5 7.05 1.37 -18.03
C GLU A 5 6.43 2.23 -19.14
N SER A 6 5.14 2.58 -19.05
CA SER A 6 4.59 3.69 -19.84
C SER A 6 4.68 4.98 -19.04
N CYS A 7 5.71 5.80 -19.29
CA CYS A 7 5.75 7.16 -18.77
C CYS A 7 4.42 7.86 -19.12
N PRO A 8 3.65 8.37 -18.13
CA PRO A 8 2.39 9.03 -18.42
C PRO A 8 2.66 10.28 -19.27
N VAL A 9 2.23 10.25 -20.52
CA VAL A 9 2.36 11.39 -21.43
C VAL A 9 1.25 12.39 -21.09
N VAL A 10 1.65 13.49 -20.45
CA VAL A 10 0.70 14.57 -20.11
C VAL A 10 0.70 15.63 -21.22
N ASN A 11 -0.46 15.81 -21.85
CA ASN A 11 -0.66 16.85 -22.85
C ASN A 11 -0.83 18.22 -22.16
N ILE A 12 0.15 19.11 -22.32
CA ILE A 12 0.10 20.47 -21.76
C ILE A 12 -0.65 21.39 -22.74
N PRO A 13 -1.77 22.03 -22.33
CA PRO A 13 -2.55 22.91 -23.20
C PRO A 13 -1.87 24.28 -23.35
N CYS A 14 -0.71 24.35 -24.01
CA CYS A 14 0.10 25.56 -24.17
C CYS A 14 0.32 25.94 -25.64
N ASN A 15 -0.64 26.67 -26.23
CA ASN A 15 -0.56 27.12 -27.64
C ASN A 15 0.65 28.05 -27.91
N LEU A 16 1.00 28.89 -26.92
CA LEU A 16 2.19 29.75 -26.99
C LEU A 16 3.49 28.95 -26.91
N GLY A 17 3.51 27.89 -26.09
CA GLY A 17 4.66 26.99 -25.93
C GLY A 17 4.95 26.16 -27.18
N LYS A 18 3.91 25.77 -27.94
CA LYS A 18 4.08 25.14 -29.27
C LYS A 18 4.88 26.00 -30.26
N ARG A 19 4.79 27.33 -30.15
CA ARG A 19 5.44 28.28 -31.06
C ARG A 19 6.80 28.80 -30.59
N HIS A 20 7.01 28.87 -29.26
CA HIS A 20 8.16 29.56 -28.66
C HIS A 20 9.00 28.69 -27.72
N GLY A 21 8.63 27.42 -27.54
CA GLY A 21 9.22 26.54 -26.53
C GLY A 21 8.55 26.65 -25.17
N ILE A 22 8.80 25.63 -24.34
CA ILE A 22 8.35 25.57 -22.95
C ILE A 22 9.56 25.66 -22.02
N THR A 23 9.35 26.25 -20.84
CA THR A 23 10.27 26.17 -19.72
C THR A 23 9.52 25.54 -18.55
N ALA A 24 10.19 24.64 -17.85
CA ALA A 24 9.69 23.97 -16.67
C ALA A 24 10.61 24.28 -15.50
N ALA A 25 10.04 24.59 -14.34
CA ALA A 25 10.77 24.79 -13.10
C ALA A 25 10.02 24.11 -11.95
N TRP A 26 10.76 23.52 -11.02
CA TRP A 26 10.20 23.06 -9.76
C TRP A 26 9.63 24.25 -8.99
N PHE A 27 8.35 24.18 -8.66
CA PHE A 27 7.66 25.20 -7.85
C PHE A 27 7.61 24.80 -6.39
N THR A 28 7.40 23.51 -6.16
CA THR A 28 7.53 22.83 -4.87
C THR A 28 8.29 21.53 -5.11
N GLU A 29 8.64 20.80 -4.05
CA GLU A 29 9.29 19.47 -4.16
C GLU A 29 8.46 18.45 -4.96
N ASP A 30 7.18 18.77 -5.17
CA ASP A 30 6.15 17.84 -5.59
C ASP A 30 5.40 18.33 -6.84
N LYS A 31 5.68 19.56 -7.32
CA LYS A 31 5.03 20.21 -8.48
C LYS A 31 6.03 20.88 -9.40
N ILE A 32 5.83 20.66 -10.70
CA ILE A 32 6.55 21.33 -11.77
C ILE A 32 5.63 22.38 -12.40
N SER A 33 6.08 23.63 -12.42
CA SER A 33 5.40 24.70 -13.16
C SER A 33 5.95 24.76 -14.59
N VAL A 34 5.06 24.70 -15.56
CA VAL A 34 5.39 24.80 -16.99
C VAL A 34 4.79 26.07 -17.56
N THR A 35 5.63 26.84 -18.24
CA THR A 35 5.27 28.12 -18.87
C THR A 35 5.83 28.19 -20.28
N ALA A 36 5.16 28.91 -21.18
CA ALA A 36 5.75 29.25 -22.48
C ALA A 36 6.91 30.24 -22.29
N TYR A 37 8.11 29.89 -22.75
CA TYR A 37 9.27 30.78 -22.67
C TYR A 37 10.34 30.40 -23.70
N SER A 38 10.93 31.42 -24.35
CA SER A 38 12.07 31.27 -25.25
C SER A 38 13.38 31.40 -24.46
N ASN A 39 14.16 30.32 -24.39
CA ASN A 39 15.44 30.34 -23.69
C ASN A 39 16.45 31.29 -24.38
N LYS A 40 17.00 32.27 -23.65
CA LYS A 40 18.04 33.19 -24.18
C LYS A 40 19.38 32.48 -24.47
N LEU A 41 19.60 31.29 -23.91
CA LEU A 41 20.89 30.57 -23.96
C LEU A 41 21.09 29.72 -25.22
N LEU A 42 20.05 29.50 -26.02
CA LEU A 42 20.17 28.89 -27.34
C LEU A 42 20.04 30.00 -28.38
N GLN A 43 21.00 30.11 -29.31
CA GLN A 43 20.94 31.03 -30.47
C GLN A 43 19.80 30.68 -31.46
N SER A 44 18.72 30.03 -31.00
CA SER A 44 17.55 29.72 -31.82
C SER A 44 16.53 30.85 -31.71
N VAL A 45 16.47 31.67 -32.77
CA VAL A 45 15.37 32.56 -33.17
C VAL A 45 14.78 33.45 -32.07
N ASN A 46 15.02 34.77 -32.22
CA ASN A 46 14.51 35.88 -31.40
C ASN A 46 12.97 36.07 -31.46
N ASN A 47 12.17 35.03 -31.31
CA ASN A 47 10.72 35.15 -31.18
C ASN A 47 10.36 35.21 -29.69
N ARG A 48 10.52 36.40 -29.09
CA ARG A 48 9.98 36.65 -27.75
C ARG A 48 8.45 36.66 -27.84
N PRO A 49 7.72 36.01 -26.91
CA PRO A 49 6.28 36.17 -26.84
C PRO A 49 5.94 37.65 -26.65
N PRO A 50 4.86 38.17 -27.27
CA PRO A 50 4.48 39.57 -27.16
C PRO A 50 4.21 39.95 -25.70
N VAL A 51 4.70 41.12 -25.28
CA VAL A 51 4.71 41.61 -23.88
C VAL A 51 3.31 41.62 -23.23
N ASN A 52 2.24 41.66 -24.03
CA ASN A 52 0.85 41.76 -23.57
C ASN A 52 0.03 40.47 -23.73
N ALA A 53 0.65 39.32 -24.06
CA ALA A 53 -0.10 38.05 -24.14
C ALA A 53 -0.28 37.42 -22.75
N PRO A 54 -1.47 36.85 -22.43
CA PRO A 54 -1.69 36.18 -21.15
C PRO A 54 -0.79 34.94 -21.04
N VAL A 55 0.14 34.96 -20.08
CA VAL A 55 1.02 33.83 -19.77
C VAL A 55 0.23 32.80 -18.95
N LYS A 56 -0.11 31.67 -19.57
CA LYS A 56 -0.68 30.52 -18.86
C LYS A 56 0.42 29.73 -18.18
N VAL A 57 0.36 29.63 -16.85
CA VAL A 57 1.21 28.75 -16.04
C VAL A 57 0.44 27.46 -15.76
N THR A 58 1.00 26.32 -16.14
CA THR A 58 0.39 25.00 -15.86
C THR A 58 1.21 24.30 -14.78
N HIS A 59 0.56 23.88 -13.70
CA HIS A 59 1.20 23.09 -12.65
C HIS A 59 0.97 21.61 -12.88
N LEU A 60 2.04 20.83 -12.94
CA LEU A 60 2.04 19.38 -13.04
C LEU A 60 2.40 18.79 -11.69
N ALA A 61 1.62 17.81 -11.25
CA ALA A 61 1.89 17.03 -10.05
C ALA A 61 1.67 15.55 -10.38
N PRO A 62 2.54 14.63 -9.92
CA PRO A 62 2.24 13.21 -10.02
C PRO A 62 1.02 12.87 -9.16
N THR A 63 0.22 11.93 -9.64
CA THR A 63 -0.93 11.43 -8.89
C THR A 63 -0.47 10.81 -7.58
N PHE A 64 -1.12 11.21 -6.50
CA PHE A 64 -0.87 10.70 -5.17
C PHE A 64 -2.16 10.07 -4.65
N ILE A 65 -2.26 8.74 -4.77
CA ILE A 65 -3.50 8.01 -4.49
C ILE A 65 -3.88 8.15 -3.01
N LEU A 66 -2.89 8.19 -2.12
CA LEU A 66 -3.11 8.24 -0.67
C LEU A 66 -3.73 9.57 -0.17
N ASP A 67 -3.84 10.59 -1.04
CA ASP A 67 -4.62 11.79 -0.74
C ASP A 67 -6.12 11.53 -0.71
N GLU A 68 -6.58 10.45 -1.35
CA GLU A 68 -7.98 10.07 -1.41
C GLU A 68 -8.50 9.76 0.01
N PRO A 69 -9.61 10.38 0.44
CA PRO A 69 -10.12 10.23 1.81
C PRO A 69 -10.31 8.78 2.24
N ILE A 70 -10.72 7.91 1.31
CA ILE A 70 -10.94 6.48 1.55
C ILE A 70 -9.64 5.73 1.88
N LEU A 71 -8.52 6.13 1.26
CA LEU A 71 -7.21 5.52 1.48
C LEU A 71 -6.52 6.07 2.74
N ARG A 72 -6.99 7.18 3.31
CA ARG A 72 -6.40 7.74 4.55
C ARG A 72 -6.58 6.84 5.76
N SER A 73 -7.67 6.08 5.83
CA SER A 73 -7.83 5.12 6.94
C SER A 73 -6.78 4.02 6.87
N LEU A 74 -6.47 3.53 5.65
CA LEU A 74 -5.39 2.57 5.44
C LEU A 74 -4.05 3.15 5.92
N VAL A 75 -3.70 4.37 5.47
CA VAL A 75 -2.44 5.02 5.88
C VAL A 75 -2.35 5.17 7.39
N SER A 76 -3.43 5.63 8.04
CA SER A 76 -3.46 5.83 9.48
C SER A 76 -3.38 4.54 10.29
N GLU A 77 -4.05 3.48 9.84
CA GLU A 77 -4.02 2.19 10.52
C GLU A 77 -2.65 1.55 10.38
N CYS A 78 -2.10 1.54 9.16
CA CYS A 78 -0.79 0.97 8.87
C CYS A 78 0.35 1.78 9.51
N SER A 79 0.24 3.11 9.61
CA SER A 79 1.22 3.91 10.35
C SER A 79 1.23 3.58 11.84
N ASN A 80 0.07 3.27 12.42
CA ASN A 80 0.01 2.83 13.81
C ASN A 80 0.66 1.45 13.99
N VAL A 81 0.45 0.52 13.05
CA VAL A 81 1.12 -0.79 13.06
C VAL A 81 2.64 -0.61 12.99
N PHE A 82 3.10 0.23 12.06
CA PHE A 82 4.52 0.58 11.91
C PHE A 82 5.10 1.16 13.20
N LEU A 83 4.48 2.21 13.75
CA LEU A 83 4.96 2.88 14.96
C LEU A 83 5.01 1.95 16.16
N ASN A 84 3.99 1.12 16.35
CA ASN A 84 3.96 0.14 17.43
C ASN A 84 5.12 -0.86 17.31
N LEU A 85 5.44 -1.32 16.10
CA LEU A 85 6.60 -2.17 15.86
C LEU A 85 7.90 -1.46 16.24
N GLN A 86 8.08 -0.20 15.82
CA GLN A 86 9.29 0.56 16.16
C GLN A 86 9.43 0.77 17.67
N VAL A 87 8.34 1.11 18.37
CA VAL A 87 8.32 1.34 19.82
C VAL A 87 8.64 0.06 20.59
N VAL A 88 8.07 -1.08 20.19
CA VAL A 88 8.36 -2.36 20.84
C VAL A 88 9.84 -2.72 20.67
N LYS A 89 10.41 -2.51 19.47
CA LYS A 89 11.84 -2.77 19.22
C LYS A 89 12.78 -1.83 19.96
N SER A 90 12.47 -0.54 20.02
CA SER A 90 13.31 0.42 20.74
C SER A 90 13.25 0.25 22.26
N SER A 91 12.07 -0.07 22.80
CA SER A 91 11.86 -0.24 24.24
C SER A 91 12.32 -1.61 24.76
N SER A 92 12.26 -2.65 23.92
CA SER A 92 12.61 -4.02 24.29
C SER A 92 13.22 -4.78 23.11
N PRO A 93 14.52 -4.58 22.82
CA PRO A 93 15.18 -5.20 21.66
C PRO A 93 15.14 -6.73 21.65
N ALA A 94 15.11 -7.35 22.84
CA ALA A 94 15.04 -8.80 23.03
C ALA A 94 13.60 -9.37 23.10
N ALA A 95 12.57 -8.55 22.90
CA ALA A 95 11.19 -9.03 22.92
C ALA A 95 10.96 -10.05 21.78
N SER A 96 10.32 -11.16 22.12
CA SER A 96 9.79 -12.09 21.12
C SER A 96 8.60 -11.42 20.42
N ILE A 97 8.75 -11.09 19.15
CA ILE A 97 7.74 -10.42 18.34
C ILE A 97 7.16 -11.44 17.36
N ASP A 98 5.83 -11.53 17.35
CA ASP A 98 5.09 -12.31 16.36
C ASP A 98 4.90 -11.49 15.07
N TYR A 99 5.87 -11.60 14.16
CA TYR A 99 5.85 -10.90 12.87
C TYR A 99 4.73 -11.37 11.95
N LEU A 100 4.27 -12.62 12.10
CA LEU A 100 3.15 -13.14 11.32
C LEU A 100 1.86 -12.42 11.72
N LYS A 101 1.65 -12.18 13.01
CA LYS A 101 0.51 -11.37 13.50
C LYS A 101 0.57 -9.93 12.99
N ILE A 102 1.75 -9.32 12.94
CA ILE A 102 1.93 -7.96 12.39
C ILE A 102 1.61 -7.96 10.89
N SER A 103 2.13 -8.92 10.12
CA SER A 103 1.83 -9.08 8.70
C SER A 103 0.32 -9.20 8.44
N ARG A 104 -0.37 -10.05 9.21
CA ARG A 104 -1.82 -10.23 9.12
C ARG A 104 -2.59 -8.95 9.44
N THR A 105 -2.07 -8.11 10.33
CA THR A 105 -2.67 -6.81 10.65
C THR A 105 -2.58 -5.86 9.47
N TYR A 106 -1.43 -5.79 8.77
CA TYR A 106 -1.32 -5.05 7.50
C TYR A 106 -2.28 -5.58 6.44
N ARG A 107 -2.33 -6.90 6.25
CA ARG A 107 -3.23 -7.54 5.29
C ARG A 107 -4.71 -7.26 5.60
N SER A 108 -5.09 -7.29 6.87
CA SER A 108 -6.45 -6.95 7.32
C SER A 108 -6.81 -5.50 7.03
N ALA A 109 -5.87 -4.56 7.24
CA ALA A 109 -6.07 -3.15 6.90
C ALA A 109 -6.24 -2.95 5.37
N ILE A 110 -5.45 -3.67 4.55
CA ILE A 110 -5.62 -3.68 3.09
C ILE A 110 -7.01 -4.22 2.71
N ARG A 111 -7.44 -5.34 3.29
CA ARG A 111 -8.75 -5.95 3.02
C ARG A 111 -9.90 -5.02 3.39
N ALA A 112 -9.87 -4.41 4.58
CA ALA A 112 -10.86 -3.44 5.01
C ALA A 112 -10.89 -2.19 4.09
N CYS A 113 -9.76 -1.82 3.50
CA CYS A 113 -9.70 -0.77 2.49
C CYS A 113 -10.32 -1.19 1.16
N LEU A 114 -10.10 -2.43 0.72
CA LEU A 114 -10.70 -2.99 -0.49
C LEU A 114 -12.22 -3.07 -0.38
N GLU A 115 -12.76 -3.58 0.72
CA GLU A 115 -14.21 -3.64 0.96
C GLU A 115 -14.85 -2.26 0.87
N LYS A 116 -14.25 -1.25 1.51
CA LYS A 116 -14.73 0.14 1.41
C LYS A 116 -14.70 0.67 -0.02
N LEU A 117 -13.66 0.34 -0.80
CA LEU A 117 -13.55 0.77 -2.20
C LEU A 117 -14.62 0.11 -3.07
N GLU A 118 -14.92 -1.17 -2.86
CA GLU A 118 -15.96 -1.92 -3.57
C GLU A 118 -17.37 -1.41 -3.24
N ASP A 119 -17.64 -1.11 -1.96
CA ASP A 119 -18.88 -0.47 -1.52
C ASP A 119 -19.06 0.91 -2.18
N LEU A 120 -17.96 1.65 -2.32
CA LEU A 120 -17.97 2.97 -2.96
C LEU A 120 -18.30 2.84 -4.46
N ILE A 121 -17.68 1.88 -5.17
CA ILE A 121 -17.93 1.61 -6.59
C ILE A 121 -19.42 1.40 -6.86
N THR A 122 -20.10 0.63 -6.00
CA THR A 122 -21.54 0.33 -6.13
C THR A 122 -22.41 1.59 -6.05
N ASN A 123 -21.95 2.63 -5.35
CA ASN A 123 -22.70 3.85 -5.06
C ASN A 123 -22.20 5.10 -5.81
N THR A 124 -21.21 4.97 -6.71
CA THR A 124 -20.50 6.10 -7.31
C THR A 124 -20.94 6.41 -8.75
N LYS A 125 -20.79 7.68 -9.14
CA LYS A 125 -21.07 8.17 -10.50
C LYS A 125 -20.09 7.59 -11.54
N PRO A 126 -20.49 7.43 -12.82
CA PRO A 126 -19.67 6.79 -13.85
C PRO A 126 -18.29 7.41 -14.09
N ARG A 127 -18.14 8.73 -13.85
CA ARG A 127 -16.90 9.48 -14.12
C ARG A 127 -15.76 9.12 -13.17
N ASP A 128 -16.06 8.75 -11.93
CA ASP A 128 -15.06 8.44 -10.89
C ASP A 128 -14.86 6.92 -10.73
N LEU A 129 -15.71 6.13 -11.40
CA LEU A 129 -15.71 4.66 -11.34
C LEU A 129 -14.38 4.05 -11.79
N GLU A 130 -13.82 4.55 -12.90
CA GLU A 130 -12.56 4.05 -13.46
C GLU A 130 -11.38 4.24 -12.48
N GLN A 131 -11.35 5.37 -11.76
CA GLN A 131 -10.32 5.67 -10.77
C GLN A 131 -10.39 4.69 -9.60
N TYR A 132 -11.59 4.45 -9.04
CA TYR A 132 -11.75 3.51 -7.93
C TYR A 132 -11.51 2.06 -8.36
N GLN A 133 -11.92 1.66 -9.56
CA GLN A 133 -11.59 0.34 -10.13
C GLN A 133 -10.07 0.15 -10.27
N ASN A 134 -9.34 1.20 -10.65
CA ASN A 134 -7.88 1.15 -10.69
C ASN A 134 -7.28 0.98 -9.28
N TYR A 135 -7.80 1.67 -8.26
CA TYR A 135 -7.36 1.46 -6.87
C TYR A 135 -7.65 0.07 -6.35
N VAL A 136 -8.84 -0.46 -6.62
CA VAL A 136 -9.20 -1.85 -6.30
C VAL A 136 -8.20 -2.81 -6.96
N THR A 137 -7.88 -2.61 -8.24
CA THR A 137 -6.87 -3.43 -8.95
C THR A 137 -5.48 -3.35 -8.30
N ILE A 138 -5.03 -2.16 -7.91
CA ILE A 138 -3.74 -1.95 -7.25
C ILE A 138 -3.72 -2.66 -5.89
N PHE A 139 -4.71 -2.40 -5.02
CA PHE A 139 -4.71 -2.93 -3.66
C PHE A 139 -5.01 -4.43 -3.60
N TYR A 140 -5.79 -4.98 -4.53
CA TYR A 140 -5.87 -6.43 -4.70
C TYR A 140 -4.49 -7.00 -5.03
N SER A 141 -3.79 -6.44 -6.03
CA SER A 141 -2.44 -6.90 -6.40
C SER A 141 -1.48 -6.85 -5.22
N VAL A 142 -1.52 -5.76 -4.43
CA VAL A 142 -0.76 -5.60 -3.19
C VAL A 142 -1.09 -6.71 -2.19
N GLU A 143 -2.37 -6.98 -1.93
CA GLU A 143 -2.79 -8.02 -0.99
C GLU A 143 -2.37 -9.42 -1.45
N TYR A 144 -2.53 -9.73 -2.75
CA TYR A 144 -2.10 -10.98 -3.36
C TYR A 144 -0.62 -11.27 -3.08
N ILE A 145 0.24 -10.28 -3.39
CA ILE A 145 1.69 -10.40 -3.21
C ILE A 145 2.04 -10.43 -1.72
N TRP A 146 1.43 -9.56 -0.91
CA TRP A 146 1.66 -9.51 0.53
C TRP A 146 1.34 -10.85 1.19
N HIS A 147 0.17 -11.43 0.87
CA HIS A 147 -0.24 -12.72 1.41
C HIS A 147 0.72 -13.84 0.99
N LEU A 148 1.18 -13.85 -0.26
CA LEU A 148 2.13 -14.85 -0.74
C LEU A 148 3.50 -14.73 -0.04
N VAL A 149 4.01 -13.51 0.14
CA VAL A 149 5.25 -13.24 0.89
C VAL A 149 5.07 -13.61 2.37
N GLU A 150 3.90 -13.33 2.95
CA GLU A 150 3.55 -13.72 4.32
C GLU A 150 3.69 -15.24 4.52
N ILE A 151 3.10 -16.04 3.62
CA ILE A 151 3.05 -17.51 3.78
C ILE A 151 4.31 -18.24 3.31
N LEU A 152 5.16 -17.63 2.48
CA LEU A 152 6.38 -18.26 1.96
C LEU A 152 7.66 -17.76 2.65
N ILE A 153 7.71 -16.49 3.04
CA ILE A 153 8.92 -15.84 3.53
C ILE A 153 8.80 -15.46 5.01
N VAL A 154 7.69 -14.84 5.43
CA VAL A 154 7.54 -14.35 6.81
C VAL A 154 7.22 -15.49 7.80
N ASP A 155 6.35 -16.42 7.42
CA ASP A 155 6.02 -17.57 8.26
C ASP A 155 7.19 -18.56 8.32
N SER A 156 7.79 -18.71 9.50
CA SER A 156 8.92 -19.63 9.72
C SER A 156 8.55 -21.10 9.50
N ASN A 157 7.26 -21.45 9.53
CA ASN A 157 6.78 -22.82 9.29
C ASN A 157 6.62 -23.14 7.79
N SER A 158 6.65 -22.12 6.92
CA SER A 158 6.42 -22.23 5.48
C SER A 158 7.34 -23.22 4.77
N ALA A 159 8.59 -23.31 5.22
CA ALA A 159 9.63 -24.14 4.62
C ALA A 159 9.27 -25.63 4.60
N THR A 160 8.37 -26.06 5.47
CA THR A 160 7.95 -27.46 5.63
C THR A 160 6.57 -27.76 5.05
N ALA A 161 5.71 -26.75 4.86
CA ALA A 161 4.31 -26.90 4.49
C ALA A 161 3.89 -26.00 3.31
N VAL A 162 4.73 -25.92 2.27
CA VAL A 162 4.52 -25.03 1.11
C VAL A 162 3.19 -25.30 0.38
N VAL A 163 2.92 -26.56 0.00
CA VAL A 163 1.74 -26.90 -0.81
C VAL A 163 0.42 -26.60 -0.06
N PRO A 164 0.24 -27.02 1.20
CA PRO A 164 -0.94 -26.62 1.98
C PRO A 164 -1.14 -25.11 2.07
N ASN A 165 -0.07 -24.35 2.34
CA ASN A 165 -0.14 -22.89 2.44
C ASN A 165 -0.55 -22.25 1.09
N LEU A 166 -0.03 -22.77 -0.03
CA LEU A 166 -0.40 -22.30 -1.37
C LEU A 166 -1.86 -22.63 -1.74
N LEU A 167 -2.39 -23.77 -1.29
CA LEU A 167 -3.80 -24.11 -1.47
C LEU A 167 -4.69 -23.15 -0.69
N GLU A 168 -4.37 -22.85 0.58
CA GLU A 168 -5.08 -21.85 1.38
C GLU A 168 -5.04 -20.46 0.71
N TRP A 169 -3.87 -20.08 0.18
CA TRP A 169 -3.70 -18.83 -0.56
C TRP A 169 -4.62 -18.74 -1.78
N VAL A 170 -4.67 -19.76 -2.63
CA VAL A 170 -5.59 -19.78 -3.79
C VAL A 170 -7.05 -19.80 -3.35
N GLN A 171 -7.41 -20.60 -2.34
CA GLN A 171 -8.80 -20.66 -1.84
C GLN A 171 -9.28 -19.31 -1.32
N TYR A 172 -8.39 -18.54 -0.68
CA TYR A 172 -8.68 -17.19 -0.21
C TYR A 172 -8.90 -16.20 -1.36
N HIS A 173 -8.05 -16.28 -2.39
CA HIS A 173 -8.06 -15.31 -3.49
C HIS A 173 -9.01 -15.66 -4.64
N PHE A 174 -9.41 -16.94 -4.75
CA PHE A 174 -10.34 -17.46 -5.76
C PHE A 174 -11.54 -18.19 -5.10
N PRO A 175 -12.39 -17.49 -4.31
CA PRO A 175 -13.39 -18.13 -3.47
C PRO A 175 -14.64 -18.63 -4.22
N THR A 176 -14.72 -18.43 -5.55
CA THR A 176 -15.93 -18.70 -6.36
C THR A 176 -16.46 -20.12 -6.18
N ALA A 177 -15.59 -21.13 -6.32
CA ALA A 177 -15.98 -22.53 -6.17
C ALA A 177 -16.53 -22.81 -4.75
N ASN A 178 -15.93 -22.24 -3.70
CA ASN A 178 -16.38 -22.40 -2.32
C ASN A 178 -17.73 -21.76 -2.02
N ARG A 179 -17.92 -20.54 -2.53
CA ARG A 179 -19.19 -19.83 -2.37
C ARG A 179 -20.31 -20.61 -3.04
N MET A 180 -20.10 -21.02 -4.30
CA MET A 180 -21.10 -21.79 -5.05
C MET A 180 -21.32 -23.20 -4.46
N ALA A 181 -20.27 -23.85 -3.95
CA ALA A 181 -20.42 -25.12 -3.24
C ALA A 181 -21.32 -25.00 -2.02
N THR A 182 -21.22 -23.89 -1.28
CA THR A 182 -22.08 -23.61 -0.13
C THR A 182 -23.55 -23.49 -0.56
N GLU A 183 -23.82 -22.81 -1.67
CA GLU A 183 -25.16 -22.67 -2.24
C GLU A 183 -25.73 -24.03 -2.71
N LEU A 184 -24.91 -24.85 -3.39
CA LEU A 184 -25.30 -26.19 -3.85
C LEU A 184 -25.58 -27.14 -2.67
N LEU A 185 -24.74 -27.13 -1.64
CA LEU A 185 -24.95 -27.95 -0.44
C LEU A 185 -26.25 -27.60 0.29
N GLN A 186 -26.70 -26.34 0.21
CA GLN A 186 -27.98 -25.90 0.79
C GLN A 186 -29.19 -26.37 -0.02
N LEU A 187 -29.05 -26.56 -1.34
CA LEU A 187 -30.12 -27.06 -2.20
C LEU A 187 -30.48 -28.52 -1.86
N GLY A 188 -29.49 -29.33 -1.45
CA GLY A 188 -29.71 -30.68 -0.93
C GLY A 188 -29.74 -31.75 -2.02
N ARG A 189 -30.92 -32.30 -2.35
CA ARG A 189 -31.07 -33.30 -3.42
C ARG A 189 -31.18 -32.62 -4.78
N ASP A 190 -30.90 -33.35 -5.85
CA ASP A 190 -30.97 -32.89 -7.25
C ASP A 190 -30.01 -31.73 -7.57
N VAL A 191 -28.89 -31.65 -6.85
CA VAL A 191 -27.84 -30.62 -7.03
C VAL A 191 -27.23 -30.62 -8.43
N ASP A 192 -27.26 -31.78 -9.09
CA ASP A 192 -26.82 -32.00 -10.47
C ASP A 192 -27.74 -31.36 -11.52
N SER A 193 -28.91 -30.86 -11.13
CA SER A 193 -29.76 -30.05 -12.01
C SER A 193 -29.19 -28.65 -12.26
N ASN A 194 -28.23 -28.20 -11.46
CA ASN A 194 -27.57 -26.92 -11.66
C ASN A 194 -26.47 -27.05 -12.74
N GLU A 195 -26.52 -26.20 -13.76
CA GLU A 195 -25.55 -26.19 -14.88
C GLU A 195 -24.09 -26.05 -14.41
N GLU A 196 -23.88 -25.37 -13.29
CA GLU A 196 -22.54 -25.12 -12.72
C GLU A 196 -22.05 -26.26 -11.81
N TYR A 197 -22.85 -27.30 -11.55
CA TYR A 197 -22.52 -28.38 -10.60
C TYR A 197 -21.13 -28.98 -10.87
N TRP A 198 -20.87 -29.45 -12.09
CA TRP A 198 -19.58 -30.05 -12.43
C TRP A 198 -18.44 -29.04 -12.43
N GLY A 199 -18.71 -27.78 -12.82
CA GLY A 199 -17.75 -26.68 -12.71
C GLY A 199 -17.31 -26.44 -11.26
N VAL A 200 -18.27 -26.47 -10.32
CA VAL A 200 -18.01 -26.32 -8.89
C VAL A 200 -17.24 -27.51 -8.33
N VAL A 201 -17.67 -28.75 -8.61
CA VAL A 201 -16.96 -29.95 -8.12
C VAL A 201 -15.54 -29.99 -8.66
N LYS A 202 -15.34 -29.68 -9.94
CA LYS A 202 -14.01 -29.57 -10.57
C LYS A 202 -13.18 -28.47 -9.93
N GLY A 203 -13.75 -27.28 -9.71
CA GLY A 203 -13.09 -26.17 -9.04
C GLY A 203 -12.64 -26.51 -7.61
N LEU A 204 -13.48 -27.21 -6.84
CA LEU A 204 -13.13 -27.69 -5.50
C LEU A 204 -11.96 -28.66 -5.53
N ILE A 205 -11.97 -29.63 -6.46
CA ILE A 205 -10.88 -30.59 -6.64
C ILE A 205 -9.59 -29.84 -7.03
N ILE A 206 -9.65 -28.94 -8.00
CA ILE A 206 -8.50 -28.13 -8.41
C ILE A 206 -7.94 -27.32 -7.23
N GLN A 207 -8.78 -26.83 -6.32
CA GLN A 207 -8.35 -26.12 -5.12
C GLN A 207 -7.99 -27.03 -3.93
N GLY A 208 -7.94 -28.36 -4.11
CA GLY A 208 -7.58 -29.33 -3.08
C GLY A 208 -8.68 -29.63 -2.04
N GLN A 209 -9.90 -29.17 -2.25
CA GLN A 209 -11.03 -29.28 -1.32
C GLN A 209 -11.82 -30.57 -1.51
N ILE A 210 -11.12 -31.68 -1.37
CA ILE A 210 -11.64 -33.03 -1.63
C ILE A 210 -12.87 -33.33 -0.78
N GLN A 211 -12.89 -32.92 0.50
CA GLN A 211 -14.00 -33.27 1.39
C GLN A 211 -15.32 -32.60 0.98
N VAL A 212 -15.25 -31.35 0.51
CA VAL A 212 -16.42 -30.62 0.01
C VAL A 212 -16.90 -31.22 -1.32
N ALA A 213 -15.96 -31.53 -2.22
CA ALA A 213 -16.27 -32.19 -3.49
C ALA A 213 -16.95 -33.55 -3.28
N ARG A 214 -16.43 -34.37 -2.35
CA ARG A 214 -17.04 -35.65 -1.96
C ARG A 214 -18.45 -35.48 -1.39
N ALA A 215 -18.69 -34.43 -0.60
CA ALA A 215 -20.02 -34.15 -0.08
C ALA A 215 -21.02 -33.86 -1.21
N LEU A 216 -20.62 -33.08 -2.22
CA LEU A 216 -21.46 -32.81 -3.41
C LEU A 216 -21.68 -34.07 -4.25
N LEU A 217 -20.63 -34.86 -4.50
CA LEU A 217 -20.74 -36.12 -5.27
C LEU A 217 -21.72 -37.12 -4.63
N ARG A 218 -21.84 -37.14 -3.30
CA ARG A 218 -22.81 -37.98 -2.59
C ARG A 218 -24.25 -37.48 -2.69
N LEU A 219 -24.46 -36.21 -3.06
CA LEU A 219 -25.79 -35.63 -3.25
C LEU A 219 -26.27 -35.75 -4.71
N HIS A 220 -25.41 -36.15 -5.63
CA HIS A 220 -25.72 -36.37 -7.03
C HIS A 220 -26.79 -37.48 -7.19
N THR A 221 -27.76 -37.29 -8.08
CA THR A 221 -28.85 -38.28 -8.33
C THR A 221 -28.36 -39.70 -8.61
N LYS A 222 -27.22 -39.82 -9.30
CA LYS A 222 -26.54 -41.08 -9.65
C LYS A 222 -25.51 -41.57 -8.62
N SER A 223 -25.49 -41.07 -7.39
CA SER A 223 -24.47 -41.40 -6.39
C SER A 223 -24.36 -42.90 -6.06
N GLU A 224 -25.43 -43.67 -6.27
CA GLU A 224 -25.48 -45.13 -6.06
C GLU A 224 -24.94 -45.94 -7.25
N MET A 225 -24.55 -45.29 -8.34
CA MET A 225 -23.93 -45.98 -9.47
C MET A 225 -22.48 -46.39 -9.16
N VAL A 226 -22.06 -47.53 -9.72
CA VAL A 226 -20.72 -48.10 -9.52
C VAL A 226 -19.60 -47.10 -9.81
N CYS A 227 -19.73 -46.26 -10.85
CA CYS A 227 -18.72 -45.25 -11.16
C CYS A 227 -18.55 -44.21 -10.02
N PHE A 228 -19.63 -43.77 -9.40
CA PHE A 228 -19.60 -42.84 -8.25
C PHE A 228 -19.03 -43.50 -7.00
N GLU A 229 -19.42 -44.74 -6.70
CA GLU A 229 -18.85 -45.49 -5.56
C GLU A 229 -17.33 -45.67 -5.71
N VAL A 230 -16.87 -45.98 -6.92
CA VAL A 230 -15.45 -46.16 -7.23
C VAL A 230 -14.70 -44.84 -7.12
N ALA A 231 -15.24 -43.74 -7.66
CA ALA A 231 -14.64 -42.42 -7.55
C ALA A 231 -14.56 -41.96 -6.08
N GLU A 232 -15.64 -42.16 -5.31
CA GLU A 232 -15.70 -41.84 -3.89
C GLU A 232 -14.66 -42.64 -3.08
N GLN A 233 -14.48 -43.93 -3.38
CA GLN A 233 -13.43 -44.74 -2.76
C GLN A 233 -12.03 -44.21 -3.09
N ILE A 234 -11.77 -43.80 -4.34
CA ILE A 234 -10.49 -43.22 -4.76
C ILE A 234 -10.22 -41.94 -3.97
N LEU A 235 -11.18 -41.01 -3.94
CA LEU A 235 -11.08 -39.75 -3.22
C LEU A 235 -10.91 -39.93 -1.70
N GLN A 236 -11.63 -40.89 -1.12
CA GLN A 236 -11.57 -41.19 0.31
C GLN A 236 -10.22 -41.74 0.76
N THR A 237 -9.61 -42.59 -0.07
CA THR A 237 -8.37 -43.32 0.27
C THR A 237 -7.11 -42.59 -0.16
N MET A 238 -7.25 -41.40 -0.76
CA MET A 238 -6.12 -40.62 -1.25
C MET A 238 -5.14 -40.28 -0.12
N PRO A 239 -3.84 -40.64 -0.25
CA PRO A 239 -2.83 -40.25 0.72
C PRO A 239 -2.62 -38.73 0.71
N ILE A 240 -2.66 -38.09 1.88
CA ILE A 240 -2.35 -36.65 2.02
C ILE A 240 -1.04 -36.51 2.78
N TYR A 241 -0.08 -35.78 2.20
CA TYR A 241 1.19 -35.51 2.86
C TYR A 241 0.98 -34.48 3.97
N SER A 242 1.56 -34.75 5.15
CA SER A 242 1.64 -33.82 6.26
C SER A 242 3.06 -33.83 6.80
N ALA A 243 3.69 -32.66 6.80
CA ALA A 243 5.05 -32.48 7.31
C ALA A 243 5.19 -32.87 8.80
N TYR A 244 4.10 -32.72 9.56
CA TYR A 244 4.03 -33.06 10.97
C TYR A 244 3.40 -34.45 11.23
N GLY A 245 3.03 -35.18 10.17
CA GLY A 245 2.33 -36.46 10.26
C GLY A 245 3.22 -37.67 10.60
N GLY A 246 4.50 -37.45 10.91
CA GLY A 246 5.45 -38.51 11.29
C GLY A 246 5.85 -39.48 10.16
N LEU A 247 5.25 -39.37 8.98
CA LEU A 247 5.54 -40.19 7.82
C LEU A 247 6.73 -39.61 7.04
N SER A 248 7.74 -40.43 6.74
CA SER A 248 8.86 -39.98 5.91
C SER A 248 8.43 -39.75 4.46
N VAL A 249 9.03 -38.76 3.80
CA VAL A 249 8.77 -38.43 2.38
C VAL A 249 8.88 -39.66 1.46
N PRO A 250 9.90 -40.53 1.56
CA PRO A 250 9.97 -41.73 0.70
C PRO A 250 8.81 -42.70 0.91
N LYS A 251 8.39 -42.89 2.17
CA LYS A 251 7.28 -43.78 2.52
C LYS A 251 5.96 -43.22 1.99
N PHE A 252 5.75 -41.91 2.13
CA PHE A 252 4.61 -41.23 1.52
C PHE A 252 4.60 -41.41 0.00
N LYS A 253 5.72 -41.13 -0.69
CA LYS A 253 5.81 -41.28 -2.16
C LYS A 253 5.49 -42.71 -2.62
N SER A 254 5.93 -43.72 -1.88
CA SER A 254 5.60 -45.11 -2.18
C SER A 254 4.09 -45.41 -2.02
N GLN A 255 3.46 -44.91 -0.94
CA GLN A 255 2.01 -45.04 -0.74
C GLN A 255 1.21 -44.32 -1.84
N TRP A 256 1.64 -43.11 -2.20
CA TRP A 256 1.04 -42.33 -3.30
C TRP A 256 1.14 -43.05 -4.63
N GLN A 257 2.32 -43.59 -4.97
CA GLN A 257 2.52 -44.35 -6.21
C GLN A 257 1.62 -45.59 -6.28
N TYR A 258 1.51 -46.35 -5.19
CA TYR A 258 0.64 -47.52 -5.14
C TYR A 258 -0.84 -47.14 -5.31
N TRP A 259 -1.30 -46.12 -4.56
CA TRP A 259 -2.67 -45.62 -4.66
C TRP A 259 -2.98 -45.09 -6.07
N SER A 260 -2.08 -44.28 -6.64
CA SER A 260 -2.23 -43.68 -7.97
C SER A 260 -2.27 -44.75 -9.06
N ALA A 261 -1.43 -45.79 -8.99
CA ALA A 261 -1.46 -46.91 -9.92
C ALA A 261 -2.78 -47.69 -9.88
N ASN A 262 -3.31 -47.92 -8.68
CA ASN A 262 -4.62 -48.57 -8.50
C ASN A 262 -5.79 -47.70 -8.99
N ALA A 263 -5.72 -46.37 -8.81
CA ALA A 263 -6.73 -45.47 -9.33
C ALA A 263 -6.66 -45.38 -10.87
N ARG A 264 -5.46 -45.33 -11.45
CA ARG A 264 -5.27 -45.33 -12.92
C ARG A 264 -5.77 -46.62 -13.56
N SER A 265 -5.53 -47.79 -12.97
CA SER A 265 -6.05 -49.06 -13.52
C SER A 265 -7.58 -49.09 -13.59
N LYS A 266 -8.28 -48.43 -12.66
CA LYS A 266 -9.74 -48.29 -12.70
C LYS A 266 -10.23 -47.36 -13.83
N ILE A 267 -9.46 -46.30 -14.13
CA ILE A 267 -9.70 -45.43 -15.29
C ILE A 267 -9.49 -46.23 -16.59
N ASP A 268 -8.35 -46.93 -16.70
CA ASP A 268 -7.98 -47.70 -17.89
C ASP A 268 -8.96 -48.85 -18.17
N ALA A 269 -9.55 -49.43 -17.13
CA ALA A 269 -10.61 -50.44 -17.23
C ALA A 269 -11.97 -49.87 -17.69
N GLY A 270 -12.08 -48.55 -17.88
CA GLY A 270 -13.30 -47.88 -18.36
C GLY A 270 -14.43 -47.83 -17.33
N ILE A 271 -14.14 -48.04 -16.04
CA ILE A 271 -15.17 -48.09 -14.98
C ILE A 271 -15.91 -46.76 -14.83
N LEU A 272 -15.21 -45.65 -15.11
CA LEU A 272 -15.74 -44.29 -15.00
C LEU A 272 -16.31 -43.74 -16.32
N ALA A 273 -16.18 -44.48 -17.43
CA ALA A 273 -16.54 -44.00 -18.77
C ALA A 273 -18.02 -43.67 -18.96
N ALA A 274 -18.89 -44.17 -18.07
CA ALA A 274 -20.31 -43.84 -18.05
C ALA A 274 -20.59 -42.38 -17.65
N GLU A 275 -19.65 -41.71 -16.98
CA GLU A 275 -19.75 -40.31 -16.54
C GLU A 275 -18.45 -39.55 -16.82
N PRO A 276 -18.34 -38.89 -18.00
CA PRO A 276 -17.11 -38.24 -18.44
C PRO A 276 -16.56 -37.17 -17.48
N ASP A 277 -17.43 -36.35 -16.88
CA ASP A 277 -17.02 -35.32 -15.92
C ASP A 277 -16.42 -35.94 -14.64
N LEU A 278 -16.98 -37.08 -14.20
CA LEU A 278 -16.45 -37.82 -13.06
C LEU A 278 -15.10 -38.48 -13.39
N GLU A 279 -14.96 -39.05 -14.60
CA GLU A 279 -13.68 -39.57 -15.09
C GLU A 279 -12.62 -38.47 -15.14
N GLU A 280 -12.96 -37.27 -15.63
CA GLU A 280 -12.08 -36.11 -15.68
C GLU A 280 -11.64 -35.68 -14.26
N ILE A 281 -12.57 -35.62 -13.30
CA ILE A 281 -12.25 -35.35 -11.89
C ILE A 281 -11.24 -36.37 -11.36
N VAL A 282 -11.48 -37.67 -11.58
CA VAL A 282 -10.55 -38.70 -11.10
C VAL A 282 -9.20 -38.60 -11.81
N LYS A 283 -9.15 -38.27 -13.11
CA LYS A 283 -7.92 -37.99 -13.85
C LYS A 283 -7.12 -36.83 -13.23
N LEU A 284 -7.79 -35.74 -12.83
CA LEU A 284 -7.14 -34.64 -12.12
C LEU A 284 -6.52 -35.10 -10.79
N VAL A 285 -7.27 -35.87 -10.00
CA VAL A 285 -6.85 -36.34 -8.66
C VAL A 285 -5.67 -37.31 -8.73
N VAL A 286 -5.59 -38.16 -9.76
CA VAL A 286 -4.42 -39.04 -9.96
C VAL A 286 -3.20 -38.33 -10.56
N GLY A 287 -3.31 -37.02 -10.81
CA GLY A 287 -2.24 -36.19 -11.36
C GLY A 287 -1.99 -36.44 -12.85
N ASP A 288 -3.05 -36.67 -13.64
CA ASP A 288 -2.91 -36.80 -15.09
C ASP A 288 -2.51 -35.46 -15.74
N ARG A 289 -1.27 -35.40 -16.24
CA ARG A 289 -0.67 -34.15 -16.73
C ARG A 289 -1.39 -33.59 -17.96
N GLN A 290 -1.94 -34.44 -18.81
CA GLN A 290 -2.67 -33.98 -19.99
C GLN A 290 -3.96 -33.27 -19.58
N THR A 291 -4.74 -33.89 -18.69
CA THR A 291 -5.98 -33.31 -18.16
C THR A 291 -5.71 -31.97 -17.47
N TRP A 292 -4.67 -31.88 -16.64
CA TRP A 292 -4.25 -30.62 -16.00
C TRP A 292 -3.86 -29.53 -17.01
N THR A 293 -3.14 -29.93 -18.07
CA THR A 293 -2.72 -29.04 -19.14
C THR A 293 -3.92 -28.47 -19.92
N GLU A 294 -4.98 -29.26 -20.10
CA GLU A 294 -6.24 -28.81 -20.68
C GLU A 294 -6.98 -27.83 -19.76
N GLN A 295 -6.93 -28.04 -18.44
CA GLN A 295 -7.54 -27.11 -17.47
C GLN A 295 -6.89 -25.73 -17.44
N CYS A 296 -5.60 -25.59 -17.80
CA CYS A 296 -4.96 -24.27 -17.92
C CYS A 296 -5.76 -23.30 -18.78
N ARG A 297 -6.58 -23.79 -19.73
CA ARG A 297 -7.40 -22.95 -20.63
C ARG A 297 -8.52 -22.19 -19.95
N TYR A 298 -8.95 -22.65 -18.77
CA TYR A 298 -10.03 -22.03 -18.02
C TYR A 298 -9.52 -21.16 -16.87
N ALA A 299 -8.22 -21.25 -16.55
CA ALA A 299 -7.61 -20.46 -15.50
C ALA A 299 -7.53 -18.98 -15.89
N THR A 300 -7.90 -18.09 -14.96
CA THR A 300 -7.78 -16.64 -15.16
C THR A 300 -6.33 -16.16 -15.08
N SER A 301 -5.52 -16.87 -14.29
CA SER A 301 -4.10 -16.62 -14.04
C SER A 301 -3.37 -17.95 -13.88
N TRP A 302 -2.08 -18.02 -14.25
CA TRP A 302 -1.36 -19.30 -14.31
C TRP A 302 -1.24 -19.95 -12.92
N PHE A 303 -1.15 -19.13 -11.88
CA PHE A 303 -1.00 -19.57 -10.50
C PHE A 303 -2.31 -19.98 -9.84
N GLU A 304 -3.47 -19.80 -10.49
CA GLU A 304 -4.78 -20.19 -9.94
C GLU A 304 -4.86 -21.70 -9.72
N TYR A 305 -4.44 -22.49 -10.71
CA TYR A 305 -4.53 -23.95 -10.67
C TYR A 305 -3.21 -24.62 -10.25
N PHE A 306 -2.13 -23.84 -10.17
CA PHE A 306 -0.78 -24.36 -9.89
C PHE A 306 -0.68 -25.06 -8.52
N PRO A 307 -1.21 -24.53 -7.40
CA PRO A 307 -1.14 -25.23 -6.11
C PRO A 307 -1.91 -26.55 -6.11
N GLY A 308 -3.04 -26.61 -6.82
CA GLY A 308 -3.77 -27.86 -7.08
C GLY A 308 -2.92 -28.86 -7.84
N TYR A 309 -2.33 -28.43 -8.96
CA TYR A 309 -1.42 -29.24 -9.74
C TYR A 309 -0.28 -29.80 -8.89
N LEU A 310 0.37 -28.97 -8.05
CA LEU A 310 1.39 -29.43 -7.10
C LEU A 310 0.83 -30.44 -6.10
N PHE A 311 -0.37 -30.20 -5.57
CA PHE A 311 -0.99 -31.10 -4.60
C PHE A 311 -1.21 -32.52 -5.14
N TYR A 312 -1.58 -32.67 -6.41
CA TYR A 312 -1.82 -33.97 -7.03
C TYR A 312 -0.61 -34.55 -7.79
N THR A 313 0.49 -33.81 -7.93
CA THR A 313 1.69 -34.30 -8.65
C THR A 313 2.94 -34.34 -7.78
N GLU A 314 3.18 -33.32 -6.96
CA GLU A 314 4.39 -33.12 -6.15
C GLU A 314 4.05 -32.50 -4.78
N SER A 315 3.21 -33.17 -3.99
CA SER A 315 2.74 -32.68 -2.68
C SER A 315 3.82 -32.51 -1.61
N THR A 316 5.03 -33.01 -1.87
CA THR A 316 6.20 -32.87 -0.99
C THR A 316 7.14 -31.74 -1.41
N CYS A 317 6.73 -30.89 -2.35
CA CYS A 317 7.52 -29.77 -2.87
C CYS A 317 7.99 -28.86 -1.73
N LYS A 318 9.28 -28.51 -1.75
CA LYS A 318 9.87 -27.52 -0.84
C LYS A 318 10.00 -26.17 -1.52
N TYR A 319 10.19 -25.11 -0.73
CA TYR A 319 10.19 -23.75 -1.26
C TYR A 319 11.32 -23.49 -2.28
N TYR A 320 12.52 -24.05 -2.05
CA TYR A 320 13.63 -23.93 -3.00
C TYR A 320 13.39 -24.64 -4.35
N GLU A 321 12.43 -25.57 -4.42
CA GLU A 321 12.06 -26.30 -5.64
C GLU A 321 10.89 -25.63 -6.38
N LEU A 322 10.15 -24.76 -5.68
CA LEU A 322 8.90 -24.18 -6.14
C LEU A 322 9.08 -23.40 -7.44
N GLY A 323 10.15 -22.62 -7.57
CA GLY A 323 10.46 -21.87 -8.78
C GLY A 323 10.62 -22.75 -10.02
N THR A 324 11.22 -23.93 -9.89
CA THR A 324 11.38 -24.88 -11.01
C THR A 324 10.02 -25.42 -11.47
N PHE A 325 9.16 -25.81 -10.53
CA PHE A 325 7.82 -26.29 -10.86
C PHE A 325 6.93 -25.18 -11.44
N ALA A 326 7.01 -23.97 -10.87
CA ALA A 326 6.26 -22.80 -11.33
C ALA A 326 6.62 -22.44 -12.78
N ASN A 327 7.91 -22.39 -13.12
CA ASN A 327 8.37 -22.13 -14.49
C ASN A 327 7.92 -23.21 -15.48
N THR A 328 7.97 -24.47 -15.08
CA THR A 328 7.53 -25.61 -15.91
C THR A 328 6.03 -25.51 -16.19
N TRP A 329 5.23 -25.27 -15.16
CA TRP A 329 3.78 -25.11 -15.26
C TRP A 329 3.38 -23.88 -16.08
N LEU A 330 4.01 -22.73 -15.83
CA LEU A 330 3.79 -21.51 -16.61
C LEU A 330 4.07 -21.74 -18.10
N SER A 331 5.19 -22.39 -18.43
CA SER A 331 5.55 -22.72 -19.82
C SER A 331 4.49 -23.61 -20.49
N GLN A 332 3.94 -24.57 -19.75
CA GLN A 332 2.87 -25.44 -20.22
C GLN A 332 1.57 -24.67 -20.47
N CYS A 333 1.11 -23.85 -19.52
CA CYS A 333 -0.11 -23.06 -19.71
C CYS A 333 0.01 -22.03 -20.85
N ILE A 334 1.21 -21.46 -21.09
CA ILE A 334 1.46 -20.60 -22.25
C ILE A 334 1.35 -21.40 -23.56
N SER A 335 1.94 -22.59 -23.61
CA SER A 335 1.98 -23.43 -24.83
C SER A 335 0.60 -23.89 -25.31
N THR A 336 -0.38 -23.99 -24.42
CA THR A 336 -1.74 -24.48 -24.74
C THR A 336 -2.73 -23.40 -25.15
N GLY A 337 -2.27 -22.15 -25.27
CA GLY A 337 -3.11 -21.01 -25.59
C GLY A 337 -4.14 -20.68 -24.51
N GLY A 338 -3.96 -21.23 -23.29
CA GLY A 338 -4.96 -21.20 -22.24
C GLY A 338 -5.11 -19.89 -21.49
N MET A 339 -4.22 -18.92 -21.75
CA MET A 339 -4.31 -17.60 -21.16
C MET A 339 -4.77 -16.60 -22.22
N ASN A 340 -5.75 -15.75 -21.90
CA ASN A 340 -5.94 -14.50 -22.63
C ASN A 340 -4.60 -13.75 -22.62
N ALA A 341 -3.91 -13.79 -23.76
CA ALA A 341 -2.46 -13.73 -23.90
C ALA A 341 -1.82 -12.39 -23.50
N THR A 342 -1.70 -12.13 -22.20
CA THR A 342 -0.80 -11.10 -21.67
C THR A 342 -0.20 -11.59 -20.37
N TYR A 343 1.11 -11.88 -20.40
CA TYR A 343 1.91 -12.09 -19.19
C TYR A 343 1.94 -10.77 -18.41
N LYS A 344 1.09 -10.67 -17.39
CA LYS A 344 0.83 -9.43 -16.66
C LYS A 344 2.01 -9.12 -15.74
N TYR A 345 2.09 -7.86 -15.32
CA TYR A 345 3.11 -7.44 -14.36
C TYR A 345 3.00 -8.18 -13.02
N LEU A 346 1.77 -8.50 -12.57
CA LEU A 346 1.54 -9.30 -11.37
C LEU A 346 2.14 -10.71 -11.51
N ASP A 347 1.99 -11.34 -12.67
CA ASP A 347 2.53 -12.69 -12.93
C ASP A 347 4.04 -12.74 -12.73
N LYS A 348 4.75 -11.69 -13.17
CA LYS A 348 6.20 -11.54 -12.95
C LYS A 348 6.55 -11.51 -11.47
N ILE A 349 5.80 -10.75 -10.66
CA ILE A 349 6.06 -10.65 -9.22
C ILE A 349 5.81 -11.98 -8.54
N ILE A 350 4.66 -12.61 -8.82
CA ILE A 350 4.29 -13.91 -8.23
C ILE A 350 5.34 -14.97 -8.56
N LEU A 351 5.81 -15.02 -9.82
CA LEU A 351 6.88 -15.93 -10.21
C LEU A 351 8.18 -15.65 -9.43
N SER A 352 8.60 -14.38 -9.32
CA SER A 352 9.81 -14.03 -8.56
C SER A 352 9.71 -14.39 -7.07
N VAL A 353 8.52 -14.31 -6.46
CA VAL A 353 8.30 -14.80 -5.09
C VAL A 353 8.46 -16.33 -5.05
N MET A 354 7.84 -17.06 -5.98
CA MET A 354 7.96 -18.53 -6.05
C MET A 354 9.38 -19.02 -6.35
N GLU A 355 10.19 -18.21 -7.04
CA GLU A 355 11.62 -18.46 -7.30
C GLU A 355 12.53 -18.14 -6.11
N ASN A 356 11.96 -17.65 -5.00
CA ASN A 356 12.71 -17.15 -3.85
C ASN A 356 13.76 -16.07 -4.22
N ASN A 357 13.43 -15.23 -5.20
CA ASN A 357 14.29 -14.13 -5.66
C ASN A 357 13.81 -12.79 -5.08
N LEU A 358 14.07 -12.59 -3.78
CA LEU A 358 13.62 -11.41 -3.06
C LEU A 358 14.10 -10.08 -3.69
N PRO A 359 15.35 -9.91 -4.14
CA PRO A 359 15.77 -8.68 -4.83
C PRO A 359 14.90 -8.35 -6.05
N GLN A 360 14.55 -9.34 -6.86
CA GLN A 360 13.67 -9.15 -8.01
C GLN A 360 12.23 -8.83 -7.58
N VAL A 361 11.74 -9.45 -6.51
CA VAL A 361 10.42 -9.14 -5.92
C VAL A 361 10.36 -7.66 -5.51
N LEU A 362 11.35 -7.18 -4.76
CA LEU A 362 11.40 -5.80 -4.28
C LEU A 362 11.53 -4.80 -5.45
N HIS A 363 12.38 -5.11 -6.44
CA HIS A 363 12.50 -4.32 -7.66
C HIS A 363 11.16 -4.24 -8.40
N ASN A 364 10.43 -5.35 -8.50
CA ASN A 364 9.16 -5.35 -9.20
C ASN A 364 8.07 -4.59 -8.42
N ILE A 365 8.01 -4.77 -7.09
CA ILE A 365 7.05 -4.05 -6.23
C ILE A 365 7.26 -2.52 -6.32
N GLN A 366 8.50 -2.04 -6.46
CA GLN A 366 8.78 -0.61 -6.63
C GLN A 366 8.03 0.04 -7.80
N ASN A 367 7.65 -0.75 -8.82
CA ASN A 367 6.93 -0.25 -9.98
C ASN A 367 5.41 -0.29 -9.83
N ILE A 368 4.89 -0.76 -8.69
CA ILE A 368 3.47 -0.63 -8.36
C ILE A 368 3.15 0.86 -8.14
N CYS A 369 1.97 1.27 -8.61
CA CYS A 369 1.50 2.65 -8.58
C CYS A 369 0.75 2.99 -7.27
N ASP A 370 1.33 2.61 -6.13
CA ASP A 370 0.75 2.75 -4.78
C ASP A 370 1.43 3.86 -3.94
N ASN A 371 2.22 4.72 -4.59
CA ASN A 371 3.04 5.74 -3.95
C ASN A 371 4.07 5.20 -2.93
N LYS A 372 4.69 4.04 -3.22
CA LYS A 372 5.78 3.40 -2.43
C LYS A 372 5.33 2.84 -1.08
N TRP A 373 4.03 2.85 -0.79
CA TRP A 373 3.49 2.39 0.48
C TRP A 373 3.85 0.92 0.73
N PHE A 374 3.55 0.04 -0.22
CA PHE A 374 3.72 -1.41 -0.10
C PHE A 374 5.19 -1.77 0.09
N LEU A 375 6.08 -1.24 -0.76
CA LEU A 375 7.51 -1.52 -0.66
C LEU A 375 8.07 -1.11 0.70
N THR A 376 7.71 0.08 1.19
CA THR A 376 8.23 0.62 2.45
C THR A 376 7.84 -0.26 3.64
N HIS A 377 6.56 -0.64 3.74
CA HIS A 377 6.08 -1.44 4.86
C HIS A 377 6.53 -2.90 4.77
N LEU A 378 6.59 -3.46 3.56
CA LEU A 378 7.05 -4.83 3.36
C LEU A 378 8.54 -4.95 3.72
N VAL A 379 9.37 -4.01 3.26
CA VAL A 379 10.81 -4.01 3.57
C VAL A 379 11.06 -3.77 5.06
N ASP A 380 10.30 -2.87 5.71
CA ASP A 380 10.38 -2.68 7.16
C ASP A 380 10.08 -3.98 7.92
N LEU A 381 9.00 -4.69 7.54
CA LEU A 381 8.63 -5.96 8.14
C LEU A 381 9.71 -7.03 7.90
N LEU A 382 10.18 -7.19 6.66
CA LEU A 382 11.20 -8.17 6.28
C LEU A 382 12.53 -7.93 6.99
N TYR A 383 12.93 -6.67 7.13
CA TYR A 383 14.12 -6.28 7.88
C TYR A 383 13.99 -6.70 9.34
N HIS A 384 12.87 -6.36 9.99
CA HIS A 384 12.66 -6.67 11.39
C HIS A 384 12.52 -8.17 11.67
N CYS A 385 11.95 -8.96 10.75
CA CYS A 385 11.87 -10.42 10.90
C CYS A 385 13.14 -11.16 10.45
N GLY A 386 14.17 -10.44 10.00
CA GLY A 386 15.46 -11.02 9.58
C GLY A 386 15.40 -11.81 8.27
N GLN A 387 14.41 -11.53 7.42
CA GLN A 387 14.22 -12.17 6.12
C GLN A 387 14.54 -11.25 4.94
N LEU A 388 14.93 -10.00 5.20
CA LEU A 388 15.49 -9.14 4.17
C LEU A 388 16.88 -9.69 3.82
N THR A 389 17.08 -10.10 2.58
CA THR A 389 18.37 -10.61 2.09
C THR A 389 18.60 -10.02 0.70
N LEU A 390 19.51 -9.05 0.63
CA LEU A 390 19.80 -8.33 -0.63
C LEU A 390 21.04 -8.88 -1.35
N SER A 391 21.95 -9.55 -0.64
CA SER A 391 23.23 -10.08 -1.13
C SER A 391 23.67 -11.33 -0.34
N THR A 392 24.75 -11.98 -0.80
CA THR A 392 25.28 -13.22 -0.23
C THR A 392 26.09 -13.00 1.05
N GLY A 393 25.39 -12.83 2.17
CA GLY A 393 25.85 -13.04 3.55
C GLY A 393 27.24 -12.53 3.94
N GLY A 394 27.33 -11.27 4.35
CA GLY A 394 28.47 -10.67 5.06
C GLY A 394 28.03 -9.56 6.04
N THR A 395 28.95 -9.06 6.88
CA THR A 395 28.66 -7.92 7.78
C THR A 395 28.36 -6.64 7.00
N GLU A 396 28.95 -6.47 5.83
CA GLU A 396 28.66 -5.35 4.91
C GLU A 396 27.23 -5.42 4.34
N ASP A 397 26.61 -6.61 4.30
CA ASP A 397 25.25 -6.79 3.79
C ASP A 397 24.18 -6.32 4.79
N GLN A 398 24.42 -6.46 6.11
CA GLN A 398 23.50 -5.96 7.13
C GLN A 398 23.40 -4.44 7.12
N ASP A 399 24.51 -3.76 6.85
CA ASP A 399 24.53 -2.31 6.69
C ASP A 399 23.80 -1.89 5.41
N ALA A 400 23.95 -2.64 4.31
CA ALA A 400 23.24 -2.38 3.06
C ALA A 400 21.71 -2.55 3.21
N GLU A 401 21.26 -3.60 3.89
CA GLU A 401 19.84 -3.87 4.19
C GLU A 401 19.21 -2.76 5.05
N LYS A 402 19.94 -2.34 6.08
CA LYS A 402 19.54 -1.21 6.92
C LYS A 402 19.45 0.06 6.07
N LEU A 403 20.50 0.43 5.33
CA LEU A 403 20.51 1.63 4.48
C LEU A 403 19.38 1.61 3.45
N PHE A 404 19.07 0.45 2.86
CA PHE A 404 17.96 0.30 1.92
C PHE A 404 16.63 0.59 2.60
N ARG A 405 16.34 -0.04 3.75
CA ARG A 405 15.14 0.26 4.56
C ARG A 405 15.05 1.74 4.92
N GLU A 406 16.13 2.30 5.45
CA GLU A 406 16.25 3.69 5.88
C GLU A 406 15.96 4.67 4.73
N SER A 407 16.47 4.37 3.52
CA SER A 407 16.19 5.17 2.32
C SER A 407 14.72 5.15 1.92
N LEU A 408 14.03 4.01 2.03
CA LEU A 408 12.60 3.89 1.73
C LEU A 408 11.74 4.67 2.72
N LEU A 409 12.08 4.60 4.01
CA LEU A 409 11.39 5.38 5.05
C LEU A 409 11.60 6.88 4.86
N TYR A 410 12.81 7.29 4.46
CA TYR A 410 13.11 8.69 4.15
C TYR A 410 12.27 9.17 2.96
N ASP A 411 12.31 8.43 1.86
CA ASP A 411 11.54 8.72 0.65
C ASP A 411 10.03 8.78 0.90
N PHE A 412 9.50 7.83 1.68
CA PHE A 412 8.08 7.78 1.99
C PHE A 412 7.66 8.88 2.97
N GLY A 413 8.45 9.10 4.02
CA GLY A 413 8.22 10.17 5.00
C GLY A 413 8.27 11.56 4.38
N THR A 414 9.28 11.83 3.54
CA THR A 414 9.36 13.10 2.78
C THR A 414 8.19 13.24 1.82
N LEU A 415 7.81 12.19 1.10
CA LEU A 415 6.63 12.21 0.22
C LEU A 415 5.34 12.58 0.98
N LEU A 416 5.12 12.03 2.18
CA LEU A 416 3.98 12.37 3.03
C LEU A 416 4.05 13.80 3.59
N MET A 417 5.25 14.29 3.90
CA MET A 417 5.46 15.66 4.39
C MET A 417 5.18 16.71 3.33
N SER A 418 5.59 16.44 2.09
CA SER A 418 5.45 17.38 0.97
C SER A 418 4.04 17.38 0.36
N ARG A 419 3.18 16.39 0.69
CA ARG A 419 1.83 16.20 0.14
C ARG A 419 0.74 16.48 1.17
N ASN A 420 -0.11 17.46 0.86
CA ASN A 420 -1.37 17.80 1.55
C ASN A 420 -1.27 18.08 3.07
N ALA A 421 -2.24 18.82 3.61
CA ALA A 421 -2.17 19.35 4.97
C ALA A 421 -2.50 18.33 6.09
N SER A 422 -2.76 17.07 5.75
CA SER A 422 -3.31 16.07 6.69
C SER A 422 -2.41 14.87 6.98
N LEU A 423 -1.42 14.57 6.13
CA LEU A 423 -0.56 13.37 6.30
C LEU A 423 0.83 13.71 6.86
N TRP A 424 1.13 14.99 7.04
CA TRP A 424 2.44 15.45 7.47
C TRP A 424 2.84 14.93 8.86
N GLU A 425 1.90 14.73 9.78
CA GLU A 425 2.21 14.13 11.09
C GLU A 425 2.73 12.70 10.93
N VAL A 426 2.04 11.92 10.09
CA VAL A 426 2.45 10.56 9.76
C VAL A 426 3.83 10.58 9.08
N GLY A 427 4.08 11.53 8.20
CA GLY A 427 5.39 11.72 7.58
C GLY A 427 6.52 12.00 8.58
N LEU A 428 6.27 12.82 9.62
CA LEU A 428 7.24 13.07 10.70
C LEU A 428 7.60 11.80 11.46
N ASP A 429 6.64 10.91 11.64
CA ASP A 429 6.83 9.65 12.37
C ASP A 429 7.70 8.69 11.56
N TYR A 430 7.52 8.58 10.24
CA TYR A 430 8.41 7.77 9.38
C TYR A 430 9.84 8.31 9.33
N LEU A 431 10.01 9.64 9.22
CA LEU A 431 11.33 10.28 9.18
C LEU A 431 12.12 10.14 10.49
N GLU A 432 11.44 9.87 11.62
CA GLU A 432 12.11 9.58 12.89
C GLU A 432 12.94 8.30 12.85
N PHE A 433 12.47 7.30 12.09
CA PHE A 433 13.08 5.98 11.99
C PHE A 433 13.81 5.73 10.66
N SER A 434 13.97 6.78 9.84
CA SER A 434 14.62 6.67 8.53
C SER A 434 16.14 6.80 8.63
N SER A 435 16.71 7.96 8.95
CA SER A 435 18.17 8.13 9.01
C SER A 435 18.52 9.45 9.71
N THR A 436 19.81 9.75 9.84
CA THR A 436 20.28 11.06 10.31
C THR A 436 19.78 12.22 9.44
N GLU A 437 19.75 12.03 8.12
CA GLU A 437 19.17 12.98 7.17
C GLU A 437 17.66 13.12 7.39
N GLY A 438 16.98 12.03 7.74
CA GLY A 438 15.57 12.04 8.14
C GLY A 438 15.29 13.00 9.28
N LEU A 439 16.10 12.93 10.34
CA LEU A 439 15.96 13.83 11.49
C LEU A 439 16.12 15.31 11.11
N GLY A 440 17.09 15.63 10.24
CA GLY A 440 17.26 16.99 9.70
C GLY A 440 16.10 17.42 8.79
N ALA A 441 15.59 16.49 7.98
CA ALA A 441 14.47 16.73 7.08
C ALA A 441 13.18 17.05 7.84
N ARG A 442 12.95 16.45 9.03
CA ARG A 442 11.78 16.76 9.87
C ARG A 442 11.69 18.24 10.19
N GLU A 443 12.78 18.85 10.64
CA GLU A 443 12.82 20.28 10.97
C GLU A 443 12.59 21.15 9.73
N ALA A 444 13.33 20.86 8.65
CA ALA A 444 13.27 21.64 7.41
C ALA A 444 11.90 21.58 6.72
N LEU A 445 11.26 20.40 6.69
CA LEU A 445 9.98 20.19 6.04
C LEU A 445 8.83 20.74 6.88
N LEU A 446 8.88 20.58 8.21
CA LEU A 446 7.86 21.15 9.11
C LEU A 446 7.77 22.67 8.96
N ALA A 447 8.90 23.37 8.80
CA ALA A 447 8.95 24.81 8.57
C ALA A 447 8.34 25.25 7.23
N ARG A 448 8.27 24.35 6.24
CA ARG A 448 7.76 24.64 4.89
C ARG A 448 6.27 24.36 4.72
N ILE A 449 5.60 23.76 5.71
CA ILE A 449 4.18 23.42 5.60
C ILE A 449 3.34 24.70 5.47
N PRO A 450 2.50 24.82 4.41
CA PRO A 450 1.67 26.00 4.23
C PRO A 450 0.65 26.18 5.37
N ILE A 451 0.72 27.33 6.05
CA ILE A 451 -0.20 27.69 7.13
C ILE A 451 -1.49 28.25 6.53
N ARG A 452 -2.59 27.50 6.59
CA ARG A 452 -3.89 27.92 6.01
C ARG A 452 -4.73 28.70 7.02
N ASN A 453 -4.80 28.20 8.25
CA ASN A 453 -5.58 28.75 9.35
C ASN A 453 -4.82 28.66 10.68
N GLU A 454 -5.34 29.36 11.69
CA GLU A 454 -4.76 29.42 13.03
C GLU A 454 -4.72 28.07 13.74
N LYS A 455 -5.75 27.23 13.60
CA LYS A 455 -5.77 25.87 14.15
C LYS A 455 -4.59 25.04 13.65
N GLN A 456 -4.28 25.13 12.35
CA GLN A 456 -3.15 24.46 11.74
C GLN A 456 -1.81 25.02 12.27
N ALA A 457 -1.70 26.33 12.46
CA ALA A 457 -0.51 26.94 13.06
C ALA A 457 -0.23 26.42 14.49
N LEU A 458 -1.26 26.36 15.34
CA LEU A 458 -1.14 25.83 16.69
C LEU A 458 -0.72 24.35 16.69
N LYS A 459 -1.26 23.58 15.74
CA LYS A 459 -0.89 22.18 15.55
C LYS A 459 0.58 22.02 15.15
N LEU A 460 1.07 22.85 14.22
CA LEU A 460 2.48 22.88 13.82
C LEU A 460 3.41 23.28 14.99
N ILE A 461 3.02 24.27 15.78
CA ILE A 461 3.77 24.70 16.98
C ILE A 461 3.81 23.57 18.01
N SER A 462 2.69 22.86 18.23
CA SER A 462 2.66 21.71 19.13
C SER A 462 3.59 20.58 18.66
N ALA A 463 3.61 20.30 17.36
CA ALA A 463 4.51 19.31 16.77
C ALA A 463 5.99 19.75 16.88
N ALA A 464 6.30 21.02 16.63
CA ALA A 464 7.63 21.58 16.81
C ALA A 464 8.10 21.47 18.27
N LYS A 465 7.22 21.73 19.24
CA LYS A 465 7.52 21.57 20.68
C LYS A 465 7.76 20.12 21.06
N LYS A 466 6.91 19.20 20.60
CA LYS A 466 7.06 17.75 20.86
C LYS A 466 8.41 17.23 20.39
N ASN A 467 8.89 17.75 19.25
CA ASN A 467 10.16 17.33 18.63
C ASN A 467 11.35 18.26 18.94
N ASN A 468 11.19 19.25 19.81
CA ASN A 468 12.22 20.21 20.21
C ASN A 468 12.84 21.02 19.04
N PHE A 469 11.99 21.61 18.19
CA PHE A 469 12.37 22.49 17.07
C PHE A 469 12.02 23.97 17.34
N PRO A 470 12.78 24.69 18.20
CA PRO A 470 12.47 26.06 18.59
C PRO A 470 12.57 27.08 17.43
N ALA A 471 13.46 26.83 16.46
CA ALA A 471 13.60 27.68 15.28
C ALA A 471 12.31 27.68 14.44
N VAL A 472 11.70 26.50 14.26
CA VAL A 472 10.45 26.33 13.52
C VAL A 472 9.28 27.05 14.21
N GLU A 473 9.18 26.96 15.54
CA GLU A 473 8.16 27.71 16.30
C GLU A 473 8.30 29.23 16.06
N SER A 474 9.53 29.74 16.09
CA SER A 474 9.80 31.16 15.86
C SER A 474 9.41 31.59 14.44
N GLU A 475 9.78 30.81 13.42
CA GLU A 475 9.46 31.11 12.02
C GLU A 475 7.95 31.08 11.74
N ILE A 476 7.22 30.10 12.28
CA ILE A 476 5.75 30.04 12.18
C ILE A 476 5.12 31.32 12.74
N CYS A 477 5.57 31.76 13.92
CA CYS A 477 5.06 32.99 14.53
C CYS A 477 5.38 34.21 13.68
N LYS A 478 6.60 34.34 13.14
CA LYS A 478 6.99 35.46 12.27
C LYS A 478 6.15 35.55 11.00
N VAL A 479 5.87 34.41 10.35
CA VAL A 479 5.00 34.35 9.17
C VAL A 479 3.59 34.84 9.50
N LEU A 480 3.04 34.43 10.65
CA LEU A 480 1.71 34.84 11.11
C LEU A 480 1.63 36.32 11.48
N VAL A 481 2.68 36.88 12.09
CA VAL A 481 2.78 38.34 12.33
C VAL A 481 2.66 39.07 11.00
N LYS A 482 3.50 38.73 10.02
CA LYS A 482 3.51 39.39 8.70
C LYS A 482 2.17 39.27 7.98
N ARG A 483 1.54 38.09 8.01
CA ARG A 483 0.23 37.86 7.38
C ARG A 483 -0.89 38.68 8.03
N ASN A 484 -0.94 38.72 9.37
CA ASN A 484 -1.96 39.50 10.08
C ASN A 484 -1.77 41.01 9.88
N LEU A 485 -0.52 41.49 9.85
CA LEU A 485 -0.22 42.89 9.49
C LEU A 485 -0.69 43.24 8.08
N ALA A 486 -0.43 42.38 7.08
CA ALA A 486 -0.89 42.58 5.71
C ALA A 486 -2.43 42.65 5.60
N ASN A 487 -3.14 41.88 6.43
CA ASN A 487 -4.59 41.86 6.50
C ASN A 487 -5.19 42.93 7.44
N ARG A 488 -4.37 43.83 8.00
CA ARG A 488 -4.77 44.87 8.97
C ARG A 488 -5.41 44.34 10.26
N LEU A 489 -5.09 43.11 10.64
CA LEU A 489 -5.50 42.49 11.90
C LEU A 489 -4.43 42.72 12.98
N TYR A 490 -4.33 43.97 13.46
CA TYR A 490 -3.22 44.41 14.31
C TYR A 490 -3.18 43.73 15.69
N GLY A 491 -4.34 43.49 16.32
CA GLY A 491 -4.42 42.77 17.60
C GLY A 491 -3.84 41.36 17.52
N ASN A 492 -4.25 40.58 16.52
CA ASN A 492 -3.72 39.24 16.27
C ASN A 492 -2.21 39.28 15.95
N ALA A 493 -1.77 40.28 15.16
CA ALA A 493 -0.35 40.44 14.87
C ALA A 493 0.49 40.67 16.14
N LEU A 494 -0.03 41.45 17.10
CA LEU A 494 0.64 41.68 18.38
C LEU A 494 0.71 40.39 19.22
N GLU A 495 -0.37 39.62 19.27
CA GLU A 495 -0.38 38.36 20.00
C GLU A 495 0.64 37.35 19.43
N TRP A 496 0.69 37.20 18.10
CA TRP A 496 1.67 36.34 17.43
C TRP A 496 3.12 36.83 17.60
N ALA A 497 3.34 38.15 17.67
CA ALA A 497 4.66 38.70 17.93
C ALA A 497 5.10 38.42 19.37
N ILE A 498 4.20 38.54 20.34
CA ILE A 498 4.49 38.17 21.74
C ILE A 498 4.82 36.68 21.84
N ARG A 499 4.07 35.83 21.13
CA ARG A 499 4.29 34.36 21.09
C ARG A 499 5.64 33.99 20.47
N SER A 500 6.14 34.73 19.47
CA SER A 500 7.45 34.46 18.87
C SER A 500 8.62 34.69 19.83
N ARG A 501 8.39 35.44 20.92
CA ARG A 501 9.41 35.91 21.88
C ARG A 501 10.55 36.71 21.25
N ASP A 502 10.36 37.20 20.04
CA ASP A 502 11.34 38.01 19.32
C ASP A 502 11.10 39.50 19.61
N SER A 503 11.97 40.07 20.45
CA SER A 503 11.89 41.48 20.87
C SER A 503 11.85 42.46 19.69
N PHE A 504 12.50 42.14 18.57
CA PHE A 504 12.49 43.00 17.39
C PHE A 504 11.10 43.08 16.76
N TYR A 505 10.46 41.93 16.53
CA TYR A 505 9.10 41.88 15.96
C TYR A 505 8.07 42.47 16.91
N VAL A 506 8.17 42.19 18.22
CA VAL A 506 7.27 42.77 19.23
C VAL A 506 7.38 44.29 19.22
N THR A 507 8.60 44.83 19.15
CA THR A 507 8.85 46.27 19.07
C THR A 507 8.28 46.89 17.80
N ALA A 508 8.49 46.24 16.65
CA ALA A 508 7.98 46.72 15.36
C ALA A 508 6.44 46.79 15.35
N VAL A 509 5.75 45.77 15.88
CA VAL A 509 4.29 45.80 15.99
C VAL A 509 3.83 46.84 17.01
N ALA A 510 4.45 46.93 18.18
CA ALA A 510 4.08 47.92 19.20
C ALA A 510 4.25 49.37 18.71
N ASN A 511 5.26 49.64 17.86
CA ASN A 511 5.42 50.96 17.24
C ASN A 511 4.24 51.33 16.34
N ILE A 512 3.63 50.38 15.61
CA ILE A 512 2.46 50.66 14.77
C ILE A 512 1.28 51.16 15.62
N PHE A 513 1.07 50.58 16.82
CA PHE A 513 0.04 51.02 17.75
C PHE A 513 0.30 52.44 18.27
N LEU A 514 1.56 52.73 18.62
CA LEU A 514 1.95 54.04 19.12
C LEU A 514 1.90 55.12 18.04
N GLU A 515 2.37 54.83 16.82
CA GLU A 515 2.30 55.74 15.67
C GLU A 515 0.85 56.05 15.31
N HIS A 516 -0.03 55.05 15.31
CA HIS A 516 -1.45 55.27 15.10
C HIS A 516 -2.02 56.22 16.15
N TYR A 517 -1.74 55.96 17.44
CA TYR A 517 -2.19 56.82 18.53
C TYR A 517 -1.67 58.26 18.40
N CYS A 518 -0.40 58.45 18.04
CA CYS A 518 0.18 59.77 17.81
C CYS A 518 -0.56 60.54 16.70
N ASN A 519 -1.09 59.84 15.69
CA ASN A 519 -1.75 60.45 14.55
C ASN A 519 -3.26 60.66 14.76
N THR A 520 -3.95 59.78 15.50
CA THR A 520 -5.41 59.78 15.64
C THR A 520 -5.92 60.12 17.04
N GLY A 521 -5.08 59.98 18.08
CA GLY A 521 -5.48 60.10 19.49
C GLY A 521 -6.25 58.87 20.03
N GLU A 522 -6.44 57.84 19.22
CA GLU A 522 -7.16 56.61 19.57
C GLU A 522 -6.20 55.41 19.66
N ILE A 523 -6.45 54.52 20.62
CA ILE A 523 -5.65 53.31 20.81
C ILE A 523 -6.33 52.17 20.04
N MET A 524 -5.57 51.47 19.19
CA MET A 524 -6.07 50.29 18.48
C MET A 524 -6.16 49.08 19.41
N CYS A 525 -7.17 48.23 19.21
CA CYS A 525 -7.36 46.93 19.88
C CYS A 525 -7.10 47.00 21.41
N GLU A 526 -7.81 47.89 22.11
CA GLU A 526 -7.68 48.12 23.55
C GLU A 526 -7.87 46.83 24.38
N ASP A 527 -8.77 45.94 23.92
CA ASP A 527 -9.05 44.61 24.47
C ASP A 527 -7.82 43.69 24.48
N VAL A 528 -7.03 43.72 23.40
CA VAL A 528 -5.81 42.90 23.29
C VAL A 528 -4.72 43.44 24.21
N ILE A 529 -4.57 44.77 24.31
CA ILE A 529 -3.57 45.42 25.16
C ILE A 529 -3.85 45.15 26.64
N ALA A 530 -5.13 45.23 27.06
CA ALA A 530 -5.55 44.91 28.42
C ALA A 530 -5.19 43.47 28.85
N ASN A 531 -5.15 42.54 27.89
CA ASN A 531 -4.90 41.12 28.14
C ASN A 531 -3.42 40.68 27.97
N VAL A 532 -2.49 41.61 27.74
CA VAL A 532 -1.05 41.28 27.57
C VAL A 532 -0.44 40.77 28.88
N GLY A 533 -0.78 41.39 30.01
CA GLY A 533 -0.26 41.04 31.35
C GLY A 533 1.27 41.01 31.43
N ALA A 534 1.82 40.00 32.12
CA ALA A 534 3.27 39.82 32.29
C ALA A 534 4.04 39.58 30.97
N LYS A 535 3.35 39.30 29.86
CA LYS A 535 4.01 39.12 28.55
C LYS A 535 4.55 40.44 27.98
N MET A 536 4.22 41.59 28.60
CA MET A 536 4.74 42.90 28.20
C MET A 536 6.27 42.98 28.27
N PHE A 537 6.91 42.19 29.15
CA PHE A 537 8.36 42.20 29.34
C PHE A 537 9.16 41.66 28.13
N CYS A 538 8.50 41.19 27.07
CA CYS A 538 9.16 40.78 25.83
C CYS A 538 9.84 41.95 25.09
N SER A 539 9.38 43.20 25.26
CA SER A 539 10.01 44.39 24.66
C SER A 539 9.76 45.64 25.50
N PRO A 540 10.77 46.52 25.70
CA PRO A 540 10.57 47.81 26.37
C PRO A 540 9.49 48.68 25.72
N ARG A 541 9.33 48.59 24.40
CA ARG A 541 8.32 49.35 23.67
C ARG A 541 6.90 48.85 23.96
N LEU A 542 6.74 47.55 24.12
CA LEU A 542 5.46 46.95 24.52
C LEU A 542 5.13 47.29 25.98
N ILE A 543 6.13 47.31 26.88
CA ILE A 543 5.93 47.79 28.26
C ILE A 543 5.37 49.21 28.26
N PHE A 544 5.97 50.11 27.47
CA PHE A 544 5.49 51.48 27.36
C PHE A 544 4.05 51.54 26.87
N LEU A 545 3.72 50.84 25.78
CA LEU A 545 2.36 50.80 25.23
C LEU A 545 1.33 50.34 26.27
N VAL A 546 1.61 49.25 26.99
CA VAL A 546 0.71 48.70 28.02
C VAL A 546 0.58 49.65 29.20
N LYS A 547 1.69 50.20 29.72
CA LYS A 547 1.65 51.11 30.88
C LYS A 547 1.00 52.45 30.56
N TYR A 548 1.16 52.93 29.34
CA TYR A 548 0.49 54.14 28.88
C TYR A 548 -1.02 53.91 28.71
N TYR A 549 -1.41 52.73 28.21
CA TYR A 549 -2.81 52.31 28.19
C TYR A 549 -3.41 52.25 29.60
N ASP A 550 -2.74 51.60 30.56
CA ASP A 550 -3.15 51.55 31.98
C ASP A 550 -3.38 52.97 32.51
N PHE A 551 -2.40 53.87 32.32
CA PHE A 551 -2.49 55.27 32.75
C PHE A 551 -3.70 56.00 32.16
N ARG A 552 -4.01 55.80 30.86
CA ARG A 552 -5.14 56.43 30.18
C ARG A 552 -6.49 55.93 30.72
N GLN A 553 -6.60 54.64 31.03
CA GLN A 553 -7.81 54.10 31.68
C GLN A 553 -8.01 54.74 33.05
N PHE A 554 -6.97 54.76 33.89
CA PHE A 554 -7.02 55.45 35.19
C PHE A 554 -7.36 56.94 35.09
N TYR A 555 -6.89 57.63 34.04
CA TYR A 555 -7.18 59.04 33.82
C TYR A 555 -8.61 59.29 33.30
N ARG A 556 -9.20 58.35 32.56
CA ARG A 556 -10.60 58.43 32.05
C ARG A 556 -11.64 58.03 33.11
N GLU A 557 -11.25 57.21 34.09
CA GLU A 557 -12.09 56.81 35.22
C GLU A 557 -12.16 57.90 36.32
N ARG A 558 -11.31 58.92 36.24
CA ARG A 558 -11.35 60.15 37.05
C ARG A 558 -12.03 61.27 36.27
#